data_AF-A0A820H2R5-F1
#
_entry.id   AF-A0A820H2R5-F1
#
_cell.length_a   1.000
_cell.length_b   1.000
_cell.length_c   1.000
_cell.angle_alpha   90.00
_cell.angle_beta   90.00
_cell.angle_gamma   90.00
#
_symmetry.space_group_name_H-M   'P 1'
#
loop_
_entity.id
_entity.type
_entity.pdbx_description
1 polymer ?
#
loop_
_entity_poly.entity_id
_entity_poly.type
_entity_poly.pdbx_seq_one_letter_code
_entity_poly.pdbx_strand_id
1 'polypeptide(L)'
;DNYTPMIIEDETKYQLLLRQFPLRIEATEKLPFPRSLPYSESVPKIFLEIKDFASICAKFAKGLNVSKTEIDDMIRKPTNLLLTKTLKSALVELTAAESETQLNFSQLVQICINTLHLENAMPYLEDYIIALVHGSARQIGLRLQGASMLKDIRSLVEDRIYDKLNDKIDQCLDIASYDWMMQEASGVASDYITTTIQFLENTFRAFTHLPTQLSQTTCLSACKHISASLINIILSPD
;
A
#
# COMPACT_ATOMS: atom_id res chain seq x y z
N ASP A 1 -7.85 -6.80 -9.49
CA ASP A 1 -7.23 -5.46 -9.49
C ASP A 1 -5.81 -5.64 -10.03
N ASN A 2 -5.33 -4.73 -10.86
CA ASN A 2 -3.96 -4.75 -11.39
C ASN A 2 -2.98 -3.93 -10.52
N TYR A 3 -3.49 -3.31 -9.45
CA TYR A 3 -2.74 -2.46 -8.52
C TYR A 3 -2.10 -1.27 -9.24
N THR A 4 -2.92 -0.56 -10.02
CA THR A 4 -2.58 0.76 -10.58
C THR A 4 -3.50 1.84 -10.02
N PRO A 5 -3.09 3.12 -10.00
CA PRO A 5 -3.96 4.23 -9.66
C PRO A 5 -5.32 4.14 -10.37
N MET A 6 -6.42 4.35 -9.63
CA MET A 6 -7.76 4.28 -10.19
C MET A 6 -8.02 5.51 -11.06
N ILE A 7 -8.35 5.29 -12.33
CA ILE A 7 -8.70 6.35 -13.28
C ILE A 7 -10.21 6.52 -13.31
N ILE A 8 -10.67 7.75 -13.08
CA ILE A 8 -12.07 8.13 -13.15
C ILE A 8 -12.27 8.95 -14.42
N GLU A 9 -13.09 8.44 -15.34
CA GLU A 9 -13.29 9.04 -16.68
C GLU A 9 -14.17 10.29 -16.67
N ASP A 10 -15.10 10.39 -15.73
CA ASP A 10 -16.13 11.43 -15.74
C ASP A 10 -16.70 11.72 -14.34
N GLU A 11 -17.38 12.86 -14.24
CA GLU A 11 -18.00 13.34 -12.99
C GLU A 11 -19.08 12.36 -12.48
N THR A 12 -19.78 11.65 -13.36
CA THR A 12 -20.85 10.73 -12.96
C THR A 12 -20.29 9.54 -12.19
N LYS A 13 -19.20 8.94 -12.71
CA LYS A 13 -18.47 7.87 -12.03
C LYS A 13 -17.84 8.36 -10.73
N TYR A 14 -17.33 9.58 -10.71
CA TYR A 14 -16.78 10.16 -9.48
C TYR A 14 -17.84 10.31 -8.39
N GLN A 15 -19.01 10.87 -8.72
CA GLN A 15 -20.12 11.00 -7.78
C GLN A 15 -20.65 9.64 -7.31
N LEU A 16 -20.67 8.62 -8.17
CA LEU A 16 -21.03 7.26 -7.79
C LEU A 16 -20.05 6.69 -6.75
N LEU A 17 -18.74 6.86 -6.97
CA LEU A 17 -17.71 6.46 -6.02
C LEU A 17 -17.89 7.17 -4.67
N LEU A 18 -18.09 8.49 -4.67
CA LEU A 18 -18.26 9.29 -3.44
C LEU A 18 -19.52 8.92 -2.64
N ARG A 19 -20.55 8.36 -3.28
CA ARG A 19 -21.74 7.84 -2.59
C ARG A 19 -21.47 6.54 -1.84
N GLN A 20 -20.49 5.78 -2.29
CA GLN A 20 -20.19 4.44 -1.78
C GLN A 20 -18.98 4.43 -0.84
N PHE A 21 -17.94 5.18 -1.19
CA PHE A 21 -16.67 5.27 -0.48
C PHE A 21 -16.47 6.70 0.07
N PRO A 22 -16.28 6.86 1.39
CA PRO A 22 -16.36 8.17 2.05
C PRO A 22 -15.10 9.02 1.91
N LEU A 23 -13.99 8.47 1.42
CA LEU A 23 -12.70 9.16 1.39
C LEU A 23 -12.64 10.14 0.21
N ARG A 24 -12.55 11.44 0.52
CA ARG A 24 -12.26 12.50 -0.46
C ARG A 24 -10.78 12.82 -0.50
N ILE A 25 -10.23 13.00 -1.71
CA ILE A 25 -8.84 13.39 -1.91
C ILE A 25 -8.84 14.81 -2.46
N GLU A 26 -8.72 15.80 -1.57
CA GLU A 26 -8.79 17.23 -1.93
C GLU A 26 -7.82 17.61 -3.05
N ALA A 27 -6.62 17.01 -3.06
CA ALA A 27 -5.60 17.25 -4.07
C ALA A 27 -6.06 16.86 -5.50
N THR A 28 -6.96 15.89 -5.64
CA THR A 28 -7.45 15.45 -6.95
C THR A 28 -8.75 16.17 -7.34
N GLU A 29 -9.46 16.82 -6.42
CA GLU A 29 -10.76 17.45 -6.68
C GLU A 29 -10.72 18.56 -7.74
N LYS A 30 -9.57 19.22 -7.90
CA LYS A 30 -9.37 20.30 -8.88
C LYS A 30 -8.88 19.81 -10.25
N LEU A 31 -8.57 18.52 -10.39
CA LEU A 31 -8.03 17.97 -11.64
C LEU A 31 -9.14 17.74 -12.67
N PRO A 32 -8.90 18.01 -13.97
CA PRO A 32 -9.82 17.66 -15.03
C PRO A 32 -9.93 16.13 -15.19
N PHE A 33 -10.98 15.68 -15.87
CA PHE A 33 -11.14 14.27 -16.25
C PHE A 33 -10.37 13.95 -17.54
N PRO A 34 -9.79 12.74 -17.70
CA PRO A 34 -9.79 11.64 -16.74
C PRO A 34 -8.90 11.93 -15.52
N ARG A 35 -9.43 11.67 -14.32
CA ARG A 35 -8.79 11.98 -13.04
C ARG A 35 -8.17 10.72 -12.45
N SER A 36 -6.87 10.78 -12.15
CA SER A 36 -6.18 9.72 -11.42
C SER A 36 -6.33 9.90 -9.91
N LEU A 37 -6.86 8.88 -9.23
CA LEU A 37 -6.88 8.79 -7.78
C LEU A 37 -5.63 8.06 -7.29
N PRO A 38 -5.08 8.41 -6.10
CA PRO A 38 -3.81 7.85 -5.62
C PRO A 38 -3.91 6.37 -5.23
N TYR A 39 -5.12 5.86 -4.99
CA TYR A 39 -5.39 4.47 -4.68
C TYR A 39 -5.97 3.72 -5.89
N SER A 40 -5.79 2.41 -5.90
CA SER A 40 -6.39 1.50 -6.90
C SER A 40 -7.85 1.13 -6.56
N GLU A 41 -8.52 0.44 -7.49
CA GLU A 41 -9.91 -0.01 -7.30
C GLU A 41 -10.12 -0.97 -6.12
N SER A 42 -9.07 -1.67 -5.66
CA SER A 42 -9.17 -2.55 -4.49
C SER A 42 -9.58 -1.82 -3.23
N VAL A 43 -9.15 -0.56 -3.03
CA VAL A 43 -9.46 0.18 -1.79
C VAL A 43 -10.96 0.37 -1.56
N PRO A 44 -11.72 0.99 -2.49
CA PRO A 44 -13.16 1.13 -2.31
C PRO A 44 -13.87 -0.24 -2.30
N LYS A 45 -13.42 -1.21 -3.11
CA LYS A 45 -14.03 -2.56 -3.13
C LYS A 45 -13.88 -3.27 -1.79
N ILE A 46 -12.68 -3.33 -1.22
CA ILE A 46 -12.43 -3.95 0.10
C ILE A 46 -13.24 -3.25 1.19
N PHE A 47 -13.28 -1.91 1.18
CA PHE A 47 -14.08 -1.16 2.15
C PHE A 47 -15.57 -1.52 2.06
N LEU A 48 -16.12 -1.59 0.84
CA LEU A 48 -17.53 -1.93 0.62
C LEU A 48 -17.86 -3.35 1.05
N GLU A 49 -17.01 -4.34 0.75
CA GLU A 49 -17.20 -5.72 1.19
C GLU A 49 -17.24 -5.83 2.73
N ILE A 50 -16.34 -5.13 3.43
CA ILE A 50 -16.34 -5.13 4.90
C ILE A 50 -17.60 -4.43 5.44
N LYS A 51 -18.00 -3.32 4.82
CA LYS A 51 -19.21 -2.56 5.19
C LYS A 51 -20.48 -3.40 5.01
N ASP A 52 -20.58 -4.13 3.91
CA ASP A 52 -21.71 -5.00 3.61
C ASP A 52 -21.74 -6.20 4.56
N PHE A 53 -20.59 -6.82 4.83
CA PHE A 53 -20.46 -7.86 5.86
C PHE A 53 -20.96 -7.38 7.23
N ALA A 54 -20.48 -6.22 7.70
CA ALA A 54 -20.92 -5.64 8.96
C ALA A 54 -22.43 -5.33 8.96
N SER A 55 -22.98 -4.86 7.83
CA SER A 55 -24.41 -4.65 7.67
C SER A 55 -25.23 -5.93 7.79
N ILE A 56 -24.73 -7.05 7.23
CA ILE A 56 -25.37 -8.36 7.32
C ILE A 56 -25.35 -8.85 8.77
N CYS A 57 -24.21 -8.74 9.47
CA CYS A 57 -24.12 -9.05 10.90
C CYS A 57 -25.13 -8.25 11.72
N ALA A 58 -25.28 -6.95 11.43
CA ALA A 58 -26.23 -6.09 12.12
C ALA A 58 -27.70 -6.49 11.87
N LYS A 59 -28.05 -6.82 10.63
CA LYS A 59 -29.40 -7.31 10.28
C LYS A 59 -29.72 -8.62 11.01
N PHE A 60 -28.76 -9.54 11.05
CA PHE A 60 -28.90 -10.81 11.76
C PHE A 60 -29.07 -10.60 13.27
N ALA A 61 -28.20 -9.81 13.90
CA ALA A 61 -28.25 -9.55 15.34
C ALA A 61 -29.55 -8.86 15.78
N LYS A 62 -30.06 -7.91 14.99
CA LYS A 62 -31.36 -7.25 15.26
C LYS A 62 -32.55 -8.23 15.23
N GLY A 63 -32.45 -9.31 14.46
CA GLY A 63 -33.49 -10.35 14.40
C GLY A 63 -33.59 -11.21 15.67
N LEU A 64 -32.60 -11.13 16.56
CA LEU A 64 -32.52 -11.97 17.76
C LEU A 64 -33.11 -11.31 19.03
N ASN A 65 -33.58 -10.06 18.94
CA ASN A 65 -34.13 -9.29 20.07
C ASN A 65 -33.19 -9.21 21.30
N VAL A 66 -31.89 -9.19 21.07
CA VAL A 66 -30.85 -9.06 22.11
C VAL A 66 -30.56 -7.59 22.45
N SER A 67 -29.84 -7.34 23.54
CA SER A 67 -29.48 -5.98 23.96
C SER A 67 -28.56 -5.29 22.95
N LYS A 68 -28.55 -3.95 22.92
CA LYS A 68 -27.68 -3.18 22.00
C LYS A 68 -26.19 -3.52 22.16
N THR A 69 -25.74 -3.73 23.41
CA THR A 69 -24.37 -4.15 23.71
C THR A 69 -24.04 -5.53 23.14
N GLU A 70 -25.00 -6.46 23.15
CA GLU A 70 -24.83 -7.77 22.51
C GLU A 70 -24.81 -7.64 20.98
N ILE A 71 -25.66 -6.79 20.41
CA ILE A 71 -25.64 -6.48 18.96
C ILE A 71 -24.27 -5.93 18.55
N ASP A 72 -23.71 -4.98 19.30
CA ASP A 72 -22.37 -4.46 19.04
C ASP A 72 -21.32 -5.56 18.99
N ASP A 73 -21.34 -6.47 19.98
CA ASP A 73 -20.41 -7.59 20.04
C ASP A 73 -20.58 -8.57 18.88
N MET A 74 -21.83 -8.82 18.48
CA MET A 74 -22.19 -9.68 17.35
C MET A 74 -21.83 -9.09 15.98
N ILE A 75 -21.54 -7.79 15.90
CA ILE A 75 -21.00 -7.15 14.68
C ILE A 75 -19.48 -7.01 14.78
N ARG A 76 -18.99 -6.46 15.90
CA ARG A 76 -17.59 -6.11 16.12
C ARG A 76 -16.67 -7.33 16.09
N LYS A 77 -17.01 -8.41 16.81
CA LYS A 77 -16.18 -9.63 16.88
C LYS A 77 -15.97 -10.27 15.50
N PRO A 78 -17.02 -10.59 14.72
CA PRO A 78 -16.82 -11.18 13.40
C PRO A 78 -16.18 -10.20 12.40
N THR A 79 -16.48 -8.90 12.48
CA THR A 79 -15.81 -7.91 11.61
C THR A 79 -14.31 -7.83 11.91
N ASN A 80 -13.91 -7.84 13.18
CA ASN A 80 -12.50 -7.91 13.55
C ASN A 80 -11.85 -9.23 13.13
N LEU A 81 -12.58 -10.35 13.16
CA LEU A 81 -12.09 -11.62 12.65
C LEU A 81 -11.84 -11.57 11.14
N LEU A 82 -12.79 -11.04 10.37
CA LEU A 82 -12.66 -10.83 8.92
C LEU A 82 -11.42 -9.98 8.60
N LEU A 83 -11.23 -8.88 9.33
CA LEU A 83 -10.08 -7.98 9.16
C LEU A 83 -8.75 -8.68 9.53
N THR A 84 -8.66 -9.24 10.74
CA THR A 84 -7.38 -9.68 11.32
C THR A 84 -6.97 -11.11 10.96
N LYS A 85 -7.90 -11.93 10.45
CA LYS A 85 -7.61 -13.28 9.95
C LYS A 85 -7.67 -13.31 8.43
N THR A 86 -8.82 -13.04 7.85
CA THR A 86 -9.03 -13.24 6.41
C THR A 86 -8.29 -12.21 5.57
N LEU A 87 -8.59 -10.92 5.78
CA LEU A 87 -7.96 -9.86 4.99
C LEU A 87 -6.45 -9.78 5.28
N LYS A 88 -6.05 -9.86 6.55
CA LYS A 88 -4.63 -9.90 6.93
C LYS A 88 -3.90 -11.04 6.22
N SER A 89 -4.42 -12.26 6.26
CA SER A 89 -3.77 -13.41 5.61
C SER A 89 -3.66 -13.21 4.10
N ALA A 90 -4.73 -12.75 3.45
CA ALA A 90 -4.73 -12.51 2.01
C ALA A 90 -3.70 -11.44 1.61
N LEU A 91 -3.58 -10.36 2.39
CA LEU A 91 -2.58 -9.32 2.12
C LEU A 91 -1.16 -9.81 2.37
N VAL A 92 -0.91 -10.54 3.47
CA VAL A 92 0.42 -11.13 3.75
C VAL A 92 0.84 -12.06 2.62
N GLU A 93 -0.04 -12.97 2.18
CA GLU A 93 0.22 -13.92 1.10
C GLU A 93 0.46 -13.23 -0.24
N LEU A 94 -0.31 -12.17 -0.54
CA LEU A 94 -0.13 -11.35 -1.74
C LEU A 94 1.24 -10.66 -1.74
N THR A 95 1.67 -10.13 -0.59
CA THR A 95 2.90 -9.33 -0.48
C THR A 95 4.13 -10.17 -0.14
N ALA A 96 3.94 -11.47 0.13
CA ALA A 96 5.00 -12.39 0.48
C ALA A 96 6.02 -12.53 -0.64
N ALA A 97 7.26 -12.83 -0.26
CA ALA A 97 8.35 -12.93 -1.22
C ALA A 97 8.18 -14.02 -2.26
N GLU A 98 7.62 -15.13 -1.79
CA GLU A 98 7.39 -16.36 -2.53
C GLU A 98 5.98 -16.40 -3.14
N SER A 99 5.28 -15.26 -3.15
CA SER A 99 3.92 -15.18 -3.71
C SER A 99 3.91 -15.55 -5.19
N GLU A 100 2.95 -16.39 -5.59
CA GLU A 100 2.72 -16.77 -6.99
C GLU A 100 2.41 -15.55 -7.89
N THR A 101 1.87 -14.48 -7.31
CA THR A 101 1.46 -13.27 -8.04
C THR A 101 2.66 -12.44 -8.53
N GLN A 102 3.88 -12.70 -8.03
CA GLN A 102 5.14 -12.05 -8.46
C GLN A 102 5.01 -10.54 -8.67
N LEU A 103 4.68 -9.81 -7.61
CA LEU A 103 4.47 -8.37 -7.67
C LEU A 103 5.73 -7.62 -8.13
N ASN A 104 5.55 -6.71 -9.11
CA ASN A 104 6.60 -5.78 -9.48
C ASN A 104 6.71 -4.63 -8.46
N PHE A 105 7.79 -3.86 -8.56
CA PHE A 105 8.09 -2.78 -7.64
C PHE A 105 6.96 -1.72 -7.56
N SER A 106 6.43 -1.30 -8.72
CA SER A 106 5.34 -0.33 -8.78
C SER A 106 4.04 -0.85 -8.13
N GLN A 107 3.76 -2.15 -8.26
CA GLN A 107 2.61 -2.77 -7.62
C GLN A 107 2.76 -2.85 -6.10
N LEU A 108 3.96 -3.17 -5.59
CA LEU A 108 4.24 -3.13 -4.14
C LEU A 108 4.04 -1.72 -3.57
N VAL A 109 4.59 -0.71 -4.26
CA VAL A 109 4.37 0.71 -3.94
C VAL A 109 2.88 1.05 -3.93
N GLN A 110 2.13 0.63 -4.95
CA GLN A 110 0.69 0.89 -5.01
C GLN A 110 -0.07 0.19 -3.88
N ILE A 111 0.30 -1.04 -3.51
CA ILE A 111 -0.29 -1.75 -2.37
C ILE A 111 0.01 -0.99 -1.06
N CYS A 112 1.21 -0.46 -0.87
CA CYS A 112 1.56 0.38 0.26
C CYS A 112 0.67 1.63 0.35
N ILE A 113 0.40 2.29 -0.79
CA ILE A 113 -0.50 3.44 -0.86
C ILE A 113 -1.96 3.02 -0.58
N ASN A 114 -2.37 1.87 -1.11
CA ASN A 114 -3.71 1.33 -0.87
C ASN A 114 -3.97 1.05 0.62
N THR A 115 -3.01 0.46 1.34
CA THR A 115 -3.16 0.19 2.78
C THR A 115 -3.28 1.46 3.59
N LEU A 116 -2.56 2.53 3.22
CA LEU A 116 -2.70 3.86 3.82
C LEU A 116 -4.11 4.44 3.62
N HIS A 117 -4.63 4.41 2.39
CA HIS A 117 -5.97 4.95 2.11
C HIS A 117 -7.08 4.10 2.73
N LEU A 118 -6.90 2.77 2.79
CA LEU A 118 -7.82 1.87 3.46
C LEU A 118 -7.80 2.10 4.99
N GLU A 119 -6.63 2.34 5.58
CA GLU A 119 -6.49 2.71 7.00
C GLU A 119 -7.26 4.01 7.29
N ASN A 120 -7.07 5.04 6.47
CA ASN A 120 -7.78 6.31 6.59
C ASN A 120 -9.30 6.18 6.42
N ALA A 121 -9.77 5.11 5.75
CA ALA A 121 -11.20 4.82 5.60
C ALA A 121 -11.80 4.08 6.81
N MET A 122 -11.00 3.42 7.66
CA MET A 122 -11.49 2.63 8.80
C MET A 122 -12.37 3.41 9.80
N PRO A 123 -12.07 4.67 10.16
CA PRO A 123 -12.94 5.43 11.06
C PRO A 123 -14.38 5.60 10.53
N TYR A 124 -14.54 5.74 9.21
CA TYR A 124 -15.87 5.84 8.60
C TYR A 124 -16.65 4.53 8.67
N LEU A 125 -15.95 3.39 8.66
CA LEU A 125 -16.57 2.08 8.88
C LEU A 125 -17.03 1.93 10.34
N GLU A 126 -16.23 2.40 11.30
CA GLU A 126 -16.61 2.42 12.72
C GLU A 126 -17.85 3.30 12.95
N ASP A 127 -17.86 4.52 12.41
CA ASP A 127 -18.99 5.44 12.48
C ASP A 127 -20.25 4.84 11.84
N TYR A 128 -20.10 4.14 10.70
CA TYR A 128 -21.20 3.43 10.06
C TYR A 128 -21.79 2.33 10.95
N ILE A 129 -20.94 1.50 11.58
CA ILE A 129 -21.39 0.43 12.47
C ILE A 129 -22.10 1.01 13.70
N ILE A 130 -21.56 2.07 14.30
CA ILE A 130 -22.20 2.76 15.42
C ILE A 130 -23.59 3.26 15.02
N ALA A 131 -23.70 3.89 13.85
CA ALA A 131 -24.97 4.39 13.32
C ALA A 131 -26.00 3.26 13.07
N LEU A 132 -25.56 2.06 12.65
CA LEU A 132 -26.44 0.91 12.46
C LEU A 132 -27.09 0.45 13.76
N VAL A 133 -26.39 0.48 14.89
CA VAL A 133 -26.88 -0.06 16.18
C VAL A 133 -27.56 1.01 17.03
N HIS A 134 -26.98 2.21 17.07
CA HIS A 134 -27.38 3.27 18.00
C HIS A 134 -28.10 4.45 17.34
N GLY A 135 -28.13 4.53 16.01
CA GLY A 135 -28.54 5.73 15.30
C GLY A 135 -27.56 6.88 15.53
N SER A 136 -28.05 8.11 15.70
CA SER A 136 -27.23 9.32 15.81
C SER A 136 -26.55 9.53 17.18
N ALA A 137 -26.75 8.62 18.14
CA ALA A 137 -26.22 8.75 19.49
C ALA A 137 -24.76 8.29 19.55
N ARG A 138 -23.84 9.24 19.73
CA ARG A 138 -22.40 8.97 19.88
C ARG A 138 -22.15 8.24 21.22
N GLN A 139 -21.80 6.97 21.15
CA GLN A 139 -21.25 6.20 22.27
C GLN A 139 -19.76 5.95 22.02
N ILE A 140 -18.98 5.99 23.10
CA ILE A 140 -17.56 5.67 23.09
C ILE A 140 -17.45 4.16 23.28
N GLY A 141 -16.95 3.40 22.30
CA GLY A 141 -16.64 1.98 22.58
C GLY A 141 -16.39 1.02 21.43
N LEU A 142 -16.87 1.29 20.21
CA LEU A 142 -16.66 0.36 19.09
C LEU A 142 -15.41 0.76 18.31
N ARG A 143 -14.31 0.06 18.58
CA ARG A 143 -13.08 0.14 17.79
C ARG A 143 -12.82 -1.16 17.04
N LEU A 144 -12.55 -1.03 15.76
CA LEU A 144 -12.09 -2.10 14.92
C LEU A 144 -10.55 -2.18 14.98
N GLN A 145 -10.03 -3.37 14.73
CA GLN A 145 -8.59 -3.63 14.66
C GLN A 145 -8.04 -3.44 13.23
N GLY A 146 -8.86 -2.92 12.32
CA GLY A 146 -8.52 -2.73 10.90
C GLY A 146 -7.36 -1.76 10.71
N ALA A 147 -7.39 -0.59 11.37
CA ALA A 147 -6.35 0.42 11.21
C ALA A 147 -4.97 -0.10 11.70
N SER A 148 -4.91 -0.71 12.89
CA SER A 148 -3.68 -1.31 13.40
C SER A 148 -3.17 -2.44 12.51
N MET A 149 -4.07 -3.31 12.03
CA MET A 149 -3.71 -4.39 11.13
C MET A 149 -3.12 -3.86 9.81
N LEU A 150 -3.71 -2.82 9.23
CA LEU A 150 -3.23 -2.23 7.98
C LEU A 150 -1.88 -1.54 8.15
N LYS A 151 -1.62 -0.97 9.33
CA LYS A 151 -0.29 -0.44 9.67
C LYS A 151 0.77 -1.54 9.74
N ASP A 152 0.45 -2.69 10.35
CA ASP A 152 1.35 -3.85 10.38
C ASP A 152 1.64 -4.36 8.96
N ILE A 153 0.60 -4.50 8.12
CA ILE A 153 0.75 -4.90 6.72
C ILE A 153 1.60 -3.89 5.96
N ARG A 154 1.36 -2.59 6.15
CA ARG A 154 2.15 -1.55 5.50
C ARG A 154 3.64 -1.69 5.82
N SER A 155 3.99 -1.93 7.09
CA SER A 155 5.39 -2.19 7.46
C SER A 155 5.99 -3.36 6.70
N LEU A 156 5.26 -4.47 6.57
CA LEU A 156 5.73 -5.64 5.79
C LEU A 156 5.91 -5.32 4.30
N VAL A 157 5.02 -4.50 3.73
CA VAL A 157 5.13 -4.07 2.34
C VAL A 157 6.31 -3.13 2.15
N GLU A 158 6.56 -2.22 3.10
CA GLU A 158 7.74 -1.34 3.09
C GLU A 158 9.03 -2.16 3.12
N ASP A 159 9.13 -3.17 3.99
CA ASP A 159 10.25 -4.11 4.03
C ASP A 159 10.46 -4.79 2.66
N ARG A 160 9.37 -5.26 2.05
CA ARG A 160 9.41 -5.88 0.71
C ARG A 160 9.85 -4.91 -0.39
N ILE A 161 9.47 -3.64 -0.30
CA ILE A 161 9.91 -2.59 -1.22
C ILE A 161 11.42 -2.38 -1.09
N TYR A 162 11.96 -2.36 0.14
CA TYR A 162 13.41 -2.24 0.37
C TYR A 162 14.16 -3.43 -0.23
N ASP A 163 13.73 -4.66 0.06
CA ASP A 163 14.36 -5.88 -0.48
C ASP A 163 14.37 -5.85 -2.02
N LYS A 164 13.21 -5.60 -2.63
CA LYS A 164 13.08 -5.59 -4.10
C LYS A 164 13.93 -4.50 -4.76
N LEU A 165 14.10 -3.36 -4.09
CA LEU A 165 14.95 -2.28 -4.56
C LEU A 165 16.42 -2.68 -4.50
N ASN A 166 16.86 -3.24 -3.38
CA ASN A 166 18.24 -3.70 -3.19
C ASN A 166 18.58 -4.83 -4.16
N ASP A 167 17.70 -5.83 -4.32
CA ASP A 167 17.85 -6.92 -5.30
C ASP A 167 18.05 -6.38 -6.73
N LYS A 168 17.33 -5.30 -7.08
CA LYS A 168 17.45 -4.67 -8.40
C LYS A 168 18.73 -3.86 -8.53
N ILE A 169 19.18 -3.20 -7.47
CA ILE A 169 20.48 -2.52 -7.45
C ILE A 169 21.59 -3.55 -7.61
N ASP A 170 21.55 -4.65 -6.87
CA ASP A 170 22.56 -5.72 -6.96
C ASP A 170 22.61 -6.32 -8.36
N GLN A 171 21.46 -6.61 -8.98
CA GLN A 171 21.41 -7.04 -10.39
C GLN A 171 22.06 -6.04 -11.36
N CYS A 172 21.99 -4.73 -11.08
CA CYS A 172 22.65 -3.73 -11.92
C CYS A 172 24.16 -3.69 -11.66
N LEU A 173 24.58 -3.86 -10.41
CA LEU A 173 25.98 -3.82 -9.99
C LEU A 173 26.74 -5.11 -10.31
N ASP A 174 26.08 -6.27 -10.37
CA ASP A 174 26.68 -7.57 -10.73
C ASP A 174 27.25 -7.59 -12.16
N ILE A 175 26.82 -6.65 -13.01
CA ILE A 175 27.34 -6.47 -14.38
C ILE A 175 28.66 -5.68 -14.36
N ALA A 176 29.15 -5.25 -13.19
CA ALA A 176 30.40 -4.53 -13.07
C ALA A 176 31.55 -5.36 -13.65
N SER A 177 32.22 -4.80 -14.65
CA SER A 177 33.40 -5.35 -15.27
C SER A 177 34.47 -4.26 -15.28
N TYR A 178 35.55 -4.50 -14.52
CA TYR A 178 36.70 -3.61 -14.46
C TYR A 178 37.85 -4.22 -15.25
N ASP A 179 38.35 -3.47 -16.22
CA ASP A 179 39.65 -3.77 -16.82
C ASP A 179 40.74 -3.16 -15.93
N TRP A 180 41.24 -3.95 -14.97
CA TRP A 180 42.31 -3.53 -14.07
C TRP A 180 43.66 -3.30 -14.77
N MET A 181 43.78 -3.70 -16.04
CA MET A 181 45.01 -3.56 -16.84
C MET A 181 44.98 -2.32 -17.74
N MET A 182 43.95 -1.47 -17.62
CA MET A 182 43.79 -0.27 -18.44
C MET A 182 44.92 0.74 -18.17
N GLN A 183 45.61 1.17 -19.23
CA GLN A 183 46.75 2.10 -19.11
C GLN A 183 46.33 3.53 -18.79
N GLU A 184 45.15 3.96 -19.25
CA GLU A 184 44.59 5.29 -19.00
C GLU A 184 43.07 5.19 -18.84
N ALA A 185 42.49 6.06 -18.01
CA ALA A 185 41.04 6.11 -17.81
C ALA A 185 40.33 6.58 -19.10
N SER A 186 39.23 5.93 -19.46
CA SER A 186 38.42 6.29 -20.64
C SER A 186 37.73 7.66 -20.52
N GLY A 187 37.67 8.24 -19.32
CA GLY A 187 37.02 9.53 -19.05
C GLY A 187 35.47 9.49 -19.06
N VAL A 188 34.87 8.31 -19.20
CA VAL A 188 33.41 8.10 -19.16
C VAL A 188 33.00 7.22 -17.99
N ALA A 189 31.79 7.42 -17.48
CA ALA A 189 31.23 6.57 -16.44
C ALA A 189 30.96 5.16 -16.98
N SER A 190 31.19 4.13 -16.16
CA SER A 190 30.90 2.75 -16.51
C SER A 190 29.41 2.53 -16.83
N ASP A 191 29.11 1.68 -17.80
CA ASP A 191 27.74 1.45 -18.29
C ASP A 191 26.80 0.96 -17.18
N TYR A 192 27.29 0.12 -16.27
CA TYR A 192 26.51 -0.39 -15.14
C TYR A 192 26.11 0.73 -14.16
N ILE A 193 26.97 1.73 -13.93
CA ILE A 193 26.65 2.92 -13.10
C ILE A 193 25.59 3.77 -13.79
N THR A 194 25.74 4.02 -15.09
CA THR A 194 24.75 4.77 -15.87
C THR A 194 23.39 4.08 -15.84
N THR A 195 23.37 2.75 -15.99
CA THR A 195 22.16 1.93 -15.91
C THR A 195 21.53 1.98 -14.52
N THR A 196 22.35 1.90 -13.46
CA THR A 196 21.89 1.99 -12.07
C THR A 196 21.23 3.35 -11.79
N ILE A 197 21.84 4.45 -12.25
CA ILE A 197 21.27 5.80 -12.10
C ILE A 197 19.94 5.91 -12.86
N GLN A 198 19.88 5.45 -14.10
CA GLN A 198 18.64 5.48 -14.89
C GLN A 198 17.52 4.66 -14.23
N PHE A 199 17.84 3.48 -13.68
CA PHE A 199 16.89 2.68 -12.92
C PHE A 199 16.36 3.43 -11.70
N LEU A 200 17.22 4.05 -10.89
CA LEU A 200 16.83 4.82 -9.71
C LEU A 200 15.99 6.04 -10.08
N GLU A 201 16.36 6.78 -11.12
CA GLU A 201 15.59 7.93 -11.59
C GLU A 201 14.18 7.52 -12.02
N ASN A 202 14.05 6.45 -12.80
CA ASN A 202 12.75 5.94 -13.24
C ASN A 202 11.91 5.45 -12.05
N THR A 203 12.54 4.75 -11.11
CA THR A 203 11.91 4.23 -9.90
C THR A 203 11.44 5.37 -8.99
N PHE A 204 12.27 6.38 -8.78
CA PHE A 204 11.97 7.52 -7.90
C PHE A 204 10.98 8.50 -8.53
N ARG A 205 10.93 8.63 -9.86
CA ARG A 205 9.85 9.37 -10.54
C ARG A 205 8.49 8.69 -10.34
N ALA A 206 8.45 7.37 -10.18
CA ALA A 206 7.23 6.66 -9.83
C ALA A 206 6.79 6.90 -8.36
N PHE A 207 7.62 7.55 -7.52
CA PHE A 207 7.30 7.87 -6.12
C PHE A 207 6.41 9.09 -5.92
N THR A 208 5.89 9.72 -6.98
CA THR A 208 5.02 10.92 -6.88
C THR A 208 3.80 10.74 -5.98
N HIS A 209 3.41 9.51 -5.67
CA HIS A 209 2.30 9.18 -4.78
C HIS A 209 2.70 8.49 -3.46
N LEU A 210 4.00 8.27 -3.22
CA LEU A 210 4.45 7.71 -1.95
C LEU A 210 4.38 8.74 -0.80
N PRO A 211 4.13 8.29 0.44
CA PRO A 211 4.35 9.13 1.61
C PRO A 211 5.79 9.66 1.64
N THR A 212 5.95 10.95 1.93
CA THR A 212 7.26 11.62 1.91
C THR A 212 8.30 10.89 2.77
N GLN A 213 7.89 10.42 3.95
CA GLN A 213 8.77 9.68 4.84
C GLN A 213 9.29 8.39 4.20
N LEU A 214 8.42 7.60 3.56
CA LEU A 214 8.81 6.36 2.88
C LEU A 214 9.74 6.65 1.69
N SER A 215 9.44 7.68 0.89
CA SER A 215 10.32 8.06 -0.23
C SER A 215 11.74 8.44 0.25
N GLN A 216 11.84 9.15 1.37
CA GLN A 216 13.12 9.55 1.96
C GLN A 216 13.89 8.36 2.52
N THR A 217 13.23 7.45 3.25
CA THR A 217 13.87 6.25 3.81
C THR A 217 14.32 5.30 2.71
N THR A 218 13.51 5.09 1.66
CA THR A 218 13.86 4.26 0.51
C THR A 218 15.04 4.84 -0.27
N CYS A 219 15.08 6.16 -0.50
CA CYS A 219 16.21 6.82 -1.16
C CYS A 219 17.50 6.68 -0.34
N LEU A 220 17.44 6.97 0.97
CA LEU A 220 18.60 6.83 1.86
C LEU A 220 19.11 5.38 1.90
N SER A 221 18.21 4.40 1.97
CA SER A 221 18.55 2.98 1.97
C SER A 221 19.24 2.58 0.67
N ALA A 222 18.70 2.98 -0.48
CA ALA A 222 19.31 2.71 -1.78
C ALA A 222 20.73 3.28 -1.88
N CYS A 223 20.93 4.55 -1.48
CA CYS A 223 22.25 5.18 -1.49
C CYS A 223 23.25 4.45 -0.56
N LYS A 224 22.81 4.02 0.63
CA LYS A 224 23.64 3.23 1.55
C LYS A 224 24.03 1.88 0.95
N HIS A 225 23.07 1.19 0.32
CA HIS A 225 23.29 -0.10 -0.32
C HIS A 225 24.31 0.02 -1.46
N ILE A 226 24.12 0.99 -2.36
CA ILE A 226 25.06 1.28 -3.45
C ILE A 226 26.45 1.59 -2.90
N SER A 227 26.57 2.44 -1.88
CA SER A 227 27.85 2.77 -1.29
C SER A 227 28.56 1.53 -0.72
N ALA A 228 27.82 0.65 -0.03
CA ALA A 228 28.38 -0.58 0.52
C ALA A 228 28.80 -1.55 -0.60
N SER A 229 27.97 -1.75 -1.61
CA SER A 229 28.26 -2.63 -2.74
C SER A 229 29.46 -2.14 -3.55
N LEU A 230 29.59 -0.83 -3.82
CA LEU A 230 30.76 -0.27 -4.50
C LEU A 230 32.06 -0.44 -3.69
N ILE A 231 32.00 -0.25 -2.37
CA ILE A 231 33.15 -0.51 -1.50
C ILE A 231 33.53 -1.99 -1.55
N ASN A 232 32.56 -2.89 -1.50
CA ASN A 232 32.82 -4.33 -1.60
C ASN A 232 33.44 -4.70 -2.93
N ILE A 233 33.00 -4.13 -4.05
CA ILE A 233 33.61 -4.41 -5.36
C ILE A 233 35.10 -4.01 -5.39
N ILE A 234 35.48 -2.93 -4.69
CA ILE A 234 36.89 -2.50 -4.60
C ILE A 234 37.71 -3.40 -3.66
N LEU A 235 37.11 -3.91 -2.60
CA LEU A 235 37.79 -4.70 -1.56
C LEU A 235 37.79 -6.21 -1.82
N SER A 236 36.94 -6.69 -2.72
CA SER A 236 36.90 -8.10 -3.11
C SER A 236 38.23 -8.47 -3.78
N PRO A 237 38.99 -9.45 -3.24
CA PRO A 237 40.07 -10.05 -3.98
C PRO A 237 39.46 -10.80 -5.18
N ASP A 238 39.98 -10.56 -6.39
CA ASP A 238 39.60 -11.32 -7.59
C ASP A 238 39.70 -12.85 -7.37
#